data_AF-A0A6L4YQ47-F1
#
_entry.id   AF-A0A6L4YQ47-F1
#
_cell.length_a   1.000
_cell.length_b   1.000
_cell.length_c   1.000
_cell.angle_alpha   90.00
_cell.angle_beta   90.00
_cell.angle_gamma   90.00
#
_symmetry.space_group_name_H-M   'P 1'
#
loop_
_entity.id
_entity.type
_entity.pdbx_description
1 polymer ?
#
loop_
_entity_poly.entity_id
_entity_poly.type
_entity_poly.pdbx_seq_one_letter_code
_entity_poly.pdbx_strand_id
1 'polypeptide(L)'
;MKLSIVYSTQQTNFQAATFSGGLEANLSKITDYGYDGVELAIRDPKLLDIDDLTSMVQKFRLSVPAIGTGQAWGEEGLSFTDPDPEIRKAAIERIKSHIPVAERFNAV
;
A
#
# COMPACT_ATOMS: atom_id res chain seq x y z
N MET A 1 -2.11 -8.38 -22.28
CA MET A 1 -1.62 -8.62 -20.90
C MET A 1 -1.46 -7.25 -20.25
N LYS A 2 -1.87 -7.06 -18.99
CA LYS A 2 -1.68 -5.78 -18.28
C LYS A 2 -0.38 -5.81 -17.47
N LEU A 3 0.37 -4.71 -17.44
CA LEU A 3 1.63 -4.58 -16.71
C LEU A 3 1.46 -3.67 -15.50
N SER A 4 2.05 -4.06 -14.36
CA SER A 4 2.06 -3.25 -13.14
C SER A 4 3.43 -3.22 -12.51
N ILE A 5 3.70 -2.16 -11.73
CA ILE A 5 4.97 -1.96 -11.02
C ILE A 5 4.72 -1.75 -9.53
N VAL A 6 5.61 -2.27 -8.70
CA VAL A 6 5.54 -2.10 -7.24
C VAL A 6 6.02 -0.70 -6.87
N TYR A 7 5.19 0.01 -6.10
CA TYR A 7 5.52 1.32 -5.55
C TYR A 7 5.32 1.31 -4.03
N SER A 8 6.37 1.68 -3.30
CA SER A 8 6.28 1.82 -1.85
C SER A 8 5.70 3.18 -1.49
N THR A 9 4.51 3.18 -0.87
CA THR A 9 3.83 4.42 -0.46
C THR A 9 4.44 5.03 0.80
N GLN A 10 5.21 4.24 1.56
CA GLN A 10 5.91 4.67 2.78
C GLN A 10 7.41 4.35 2.62
N GLN A 11 8.29 5.33 2.85
CA GLN A 11 9.74 5.11 2.90
C GLN A 11 10.11 4.32 4.17
N THR A 12 11.00 3.33 4.05
CA THR A 12 11.47 2.43 5.13
C THR A 12 12.45 3.10 6.09
N ASN A 13 12.09 4.27 6.61
CA ASN A 13 12.57 4.88 7.85
C ASN A 13 11.72 6.12 8.07
N PHE A 14 10.76 5.98 8.99
CA PHE A 14 9.86 6.98 9.57
C PHE A 14 9.87 8.40 8.98
N GLN A 15 9.04 8.65 7.97
CA GLN A 15 8.35 9.92 7.82
C GLN A 15 6.88 9.61 7.55
N ALA A 16 5.99 10.19 8.36
CA ALA A 16 4.57 10.22 8.10
C ALA A 16 4.37 10.95 6.77
N ALA A 17 4.36 10.17 5.68
CA ALA A 17 4.18 10.68 4.35
C ALA A 17 2.73 11.15 4.22
N THR A 18 2.49 12.41 4.57
CA THR A 18 1.58 13.20 3.72
C THR A 18 2.03 12.91 2.30
N PHE A 19 1.12 12.44 1.44
CA PHE A 19 1.34 12.15 0.02
C PHE A 19 1.70 13.44 -0.75
N SER A 20 2.71 14.18 -0.31
CA SER A 20 3.06 15.50 -0.77
C SER A 20 4.07 15.36 -1.91
N GLY A 21 3.62 15.72 -3.12
CA GLY A 21 4.40 15.89 -4.35
C GLY A 21 5.00 14.61 -4.97
N GLY A 22 5.58 13.73 -4.15
CA GLY A 22 6.32 12.54 -4.61
C GLY A 22 5.42 11.45 -5.19
N LEU A 23 4.31 11.11 -4.53
CA LEU A 23 3.40 10.07 -5.03
C LEU A 23 2.83 10.46 -6.39
N GLU A 24 2.25 11.66 -6.50
CA GLU A 24 1.63 12.12 -7.74
C GLU A 24 2.62 12.15 -8.91
N ALA A 25 3.83 12.70 -8.68
CA ALA A 25 4.87 12.73 -9.69
C ALA A 25 5.33 11.32 -10.10
N ASN A 26 5.36 10.36 -9.16
CA ASN A 26 5.74 8.98 -9.46
C ASN A 26 4.63 8.23 -10.19
N LEU A 27 3.36 8.42 -9.82
CA LEU A 27 2.23 7.85 -10.57
C LEU A 27 2.20 8.39 -12.01
N SER A 28 2.45 9.68 -12.21
CA SER A 28 2.60 10.26 -13.56
C SER A 28 3.69 9.53 -14.36
N LYS A 29 4.89 9.35 -13.78
CA LYS A 29 5.99 8.64 -14.44
C LYS A 29 5.64 7.19 -14.77
N ILE A 30 4.96 6.49 -13.86
CA ILE A 30 4.52 5.10 -14.07
C ILE A 30 3.56 5.03 -15.27
N THR A 31 2.62 5.96 -15.38
CA THR A 31 1.74 6.08 -16.55
C THR A 31 2.54 6.44 -17.82
N ASP A 32 3.49 7.35 -17.74
CA ASP A 32 4.35 7.76 -18.87
C ASP A 32 5.22 6.60 -19.38
N TYR A 33 5.59 5.66 -18.51
CA TYR A 33 6.29 4.42 -18.86
C TYR A 33 5.37 3.35 -19.47
N GLY A 34 4.06 3.58 -19.52
CA GLY A 34 3.09 2.69 -20.16
C GLY A 34 2.59 1.54 -19.29
N TYR A 35 2.71 1.65 -17.95
CA TYR A 35 2.11 0.68 -17.04
C TYR A 35 0.60 0.87 -16.91
N ASP A 36 -0.13 -0.23 -16.74
CA ASP A 36 -1.58 -0.27 -16.53
C ASP A 36 -1.98 -0.19 -15.05
N GLY A 37 -1.02 -0.35 -14.14
CA GLY A 37 -1.28 -0.38 -12.72
C GLY A 37 -0.06 -0.26 -11.83
N VAL A 38 -0.33 -0.10 -10.54
CA VAL A 38 0.66 0.08 -9.49
C VAL A 38 0.28 -0.80 -8.30
N GLU A 39 1.19 -1.66 -7.86
CA GLU A 39 1.05 -2.36 -6.58
C GLU A 39 1.50 -1.42 -5.46
N LEU A 40 0.66 -1.24 -4.44
CA LEU A 40 0.94 -0.32 -3.34
C LEU A 40 1.46 -1.10 -2.13
N ALA A 41 2.69 -0.85 -1.70
CA ALA A 41 3.14 -1.33 -0.39
C ALA A 41 2.65 -0.37 0.71
N ILE A 42 1.81 -0.88 1.61
CA ILE A 42 1.18 -0.14 2.71
C ILE A 42 1.51 -0.88 4.02
N ARG A 43 2.07 -0.16 5.00
CA ARG A 43 2.39 -0.73 6.32
C ARG A 43 1.20 -0.71 7.28
N ASP A 44 0.57 0.45 7.42
CA ASP A 44 -0.62 0.67 8.24
C ASP A 44 -1.61 1.56 7.48
N PRO A 45 -2.73 1.01 7.01
CA PRO A 45 -3.77 1.75 6.30
C PRO A 45 -4.37 2.90 7.10
N LYS A 46 -4.34 2.83 8.43
CA LYS A 46 -4.91 3.86 9.31
C LYS A 46 -4.12 5.18 9.28
N LEU A 47 -2.91 5.14 8.74
CA LEU A 47 -2.04 6.31 8.60
C LEU A 47 -2.21 7.02 7.25
N LEU A 48 -3.10 6.52 6.38
CA LEU A 48 -3.30 7.03 5.04
C LEU A 48 -4.70 7.64 4.90
N ASP A 49 -4.78 8.73 4.14
CA ASP A 49 -6.05 9.16 3.57
C ASP A 49 -6.35 8.30 2.33
N ILE A 50 -7.26 7.34 2.49
CA ILE A 50 -7.59 6.39 1.43
C ILE A 50 -8.42 7.07 0.33
N ASP A 51 -9.20 8.11 0.64
CA ASP A 51 -10.00 8.82 -0.36
C ASP A 51 -9.09 9.63 -1.30
N ASP A 52 -8.10 10.32 -0.73
CA ASP A 52 -7.08 11.04 -1.51
C ASP A 52 -6.23 10.09 -2.35
N LEU A 53 -5.76 8.98 -1.76
CA LEU A 53 -5.01 7.95 -2.49
C LEU A 53 -5.81 7.38 -3.67
N THR A 54 -7.10 7.10 -3.43
CA THR A 54 -8.00 6.58 -4.47
C THR A 54 -8.16 7.59 -5.61
N SER A 55 -8.41 8.85 -5.26
CA SER A 55 -8.58 9.94 -6.23
C SER A 55 -7.33 10.13 -7.08
N MET A 56 -6.14 10.02 -6.47
CA MET A 56 -4.87 10.17 -7.16
C MET A 56 -4.58 9.01 -8.13
N VAL A 57 -4.80 7.77 -7.71
CA VAL A 57 -4.66 6.58 -8.59
C VAL A 57 -5.61 6.67 -9.79
N GLN A 58 -6.88 7.06 -9.54
CA GLN A 58 -7.88 7.21 -10.58
C GLN A 58 -7.55 8.34 -11.57
N LYS A 59 -6.98 9.45 -11.10
CA LYS A 59 -6.52 10.57 -11.94
C LYS A 59 -5.57 10.10 -13.04
N PHE A 60 -4.67 9.15 -12.73
CA PHE A 60 -3.71 8.57 -13.68
C PHE A 60 -4.20 7.31 -14.39
N ARG A 61 -5.45 6.91 -14.16
CA ARG A 61 -6.09 5.71 -14.74
C ARG A 61 -5.31 4.41 -14.47
N LEU A 62 -4.58 4.36 -13.36
CA LEU A 62 -3.85 3.17 -12.94
C LEU A 62 -4.79 2.24 -12.17
N SER A 63 -4.67 0.94 -12.41
CA SER A 63 -5.24 -0.08 -11.52
C SER A 63 -4.34 -0.33 -10.31
N VAL A 64 -4.89 -0.84 -9.22
CA VAL A 64 -4.11 -1.30 -8.06
C VAL A 64 -4.39 -2.79 -7.89
N PRO A 65 -3.60 -3.68 -8.54
CA PRO A 65 -3.92 -5.10 -8.59
C PRO A 65 -3.60 -5.83 -7.27
N ALA A 66 -2.75 -5.25 -6.42
CA ALA A 66 -2.28 -5.86 -5.17
C ALA A 66 -1.90 -4.79 -4.14
N ILE A 67 -1.97 -5.18 -2.86
CA ILE A 67 -1.46 -4.40 -1.72
C ILE A 67 -0.39 -5.21 -0.99
N GLY A 68 0.84 -4.70 -0.97
CA GLY A 68 1.95 -5.32 -0.24
C GLY A 68 1.93 -4.92 1.24
N THR A 69 2.00 -5.91 2.14
CA THR A 69 1.87 -5.69 3.61
C THR A 69 3.16 -6.00 4.40
N GLY A 70 4.23 -6.38 3.70
CA GLY A 70 5.48 -6.84 4.30
C GLY A 70 6.18 -5.83 5.22
N GLN A 71 5.89 -4.53 5.08
CA GLN A 71 6.40 -3.50 5.98
C GLN A 71 5.90 -3.65 7.41
N ALA A 72 4.71 -4.23 7.63
CA ALA A 72 4.22 -4.52 8.99
C ALA A 72 5.15 -5.52 9.72
N TRP A 73 5.72 -6.48 8.99
CA TRP A 73 6.73 -7.37 9.54
C TRP A 73 8.09 -6.67 9.70
N GLY A 74 8.58 -6.03 8.63
CA GLY A 74 9.93 -5.44 8.62
C GLY A 74 10.14 -4.29 9.61
N GLU A 75 9.12 -3.47 9.83
CA GLU A 75 9.23 -2.25 10.67
C GLU A 75 8.65 -2.45 12.08
N GLU A 76 7.68 -3.35 12.25
CA GLU A 76 6.96 -3.51 13.52
C GLU A 76 7.06 -4.93 14.10
N GLY A 77 7.70 -5.86 13.40
CA GLY A 77 7.83 -7.24 13.84
C GLY A 77 6.52 -8.03 13.82
N LEU A 78 5.45 -7.52 13.17
CA LEU A 78 4.17 -8.21 13.13
C LEU A 78 4.28 -9.47 12.26
N SER A 79 4.20 -10.62 12.91
CA SER A 79 4.34 -11.93 12.27
C SER A 79 3.18 -12.85 12.63
N PHE A 80 2.65 -13.54 11.63
CA PHE A 80 1.61 -14.56 11.83
C PHE A 80 2.10 -15.82 12.52
N THR A 81 3.42 -16.04 12.53
CA THR A 81 4.07 -17.22 13.10
C THR A 81 4.97 -16.84 14.27
N ASP A 82 4.77 -15.66 14.86
CA ASP A 82 5.51 -15.25 16.05
C ASP A 82 5.27 -16.23 17.22
N PRO A 83 6.29 -16.57 18.04
CA PRO A 83 6.07 -17.35 19.25
C PRO A 83 5.09 -16.68 20.23
N ASP A 84 5.05 -15.36 20.30
CA ASP A 84 4.15 -14.59 21.15
C ASP A 84 2.73 -14.55 20.56
N PRO A 85 1.70 -15.06 21.27
CA PRO A 85 0.31 -15.00 20.82
C PRO A 85 -0.22 -13.58 20.60
N GLU A 86 0.24 -12.58 21.36
CA GLU A 86 -0.24 -11.20 21.20
C GLU A 86 0.31 -10.55 19.93
N ILE A 87 1.54 -10.87 19.52
CA ILE A 87 2.10 -10.43 18.23
C ILE A 87 1.32 -11.05 17.07
N ARG A 88 0.98 -12.34 17.14
CA ARG A 88 0.15 -12.99 16.12
C ARG A 88 -1.23 -12.33 15.99
N LYS A 89 -1.85 -12.03 17.13
CA LYS A 89 -3.14 -11.32 17.17
C LYS A 89 -3.03 -9.92 16.55
N ALA A 90 -1.97 -9.17 16.88
CA ALA A 90 -1.71 -7.86 16.27
C ALA A 90 -1.49 -7.95 14.75
N ALA A 91 -0.76 -8.96 14.27
CA ALA A 91 -0.58 -9.21 12.84
C ALA A 91 -1.91 -9.52 12.12
N ILE A 92 -2.79 -10.32 12.73
CA ILE A 92 -4.15 -10.59 12.22
C ILE A 92 -4.97 -9.30 12.13
N GLU A 93 -4.99 -8.50 13.19
CA GLU A 93 -5.73 -7.25 13.18
C GLU A 93 -5.16 -6.24 12.16
N ARG A 94 -3.84 -6.23 11.96
CA ARG A 94 -3.21 -5.42 10.92
C ARG A 94 -3.62 -5.86 9.52
N ILE A 95 -3.65 -7.16 9.22
CA ILE A 95 -4.09 -7.60 7.88
C ILE A 95 -5.59 -7.36 7.67
N LYS A 96 -6.42 -7.54 8.71
CA LYS A 96 -7.84 -7.15 8.63
C LYS A 96 -8.02 -5.67 8.29
N SER A 97 -7.17 -4.77 8.78
CA SER A 97 -7.27 -3.35 8.42
C SER A 97 -6.87 -3.03 6.98
N HIS A 98 -6.17 -3.94 6.28
CA HIS A 98 -5.86 -3.79 4.85
C HIS A 98 -7.03 -4.22 3.95
N ILE A 99 -7.90 -5.12 4.41
CA ILE A 99 -8.99 -5.68 3.61
C ILE A 99 -9.91 -4.59 3.02
N PRO A 100 -10.38 -3.56 3.75
CA PRO A 100 -11.23 -2.52 3.17
C PRO A 100 -10.54 -1.70 2.08
N VAL A 101 -9.21 -1.51 2.19
CA VAL A 101 -8.43 -0.83 1.15
C VAL A 101 -8.29 -1.70 -0.08
N ALA A 102 -7.99 -3.00 0.11
CA ALA A 102 -7.94 -3.96 -0.99
C ALA A 102 -9.28 -4.05 -1.73
N GLU A 103 -10.39 -4.13 -0.99
CA GLU A 103 -11.74 -4.13 -1.54
C GLU A 103 -12.02 -2.87 -2.37
N ARG A 104 -11.67 -1.69 -1.86
CA ARG A 104 -11.86 -0.41 -2.56
C ARG A 104 -11.15 -0.36 -3.91
N PHE A 105 -9.98 -0.97 -4.01
CA PHE A 105 -9.19 -1.02 -5.24
C PHE A 105 -9.47 -2.27 -6.10
N ASN A 106 -10.28 -3.21 -5.61
CA ASN A 106 -10.42 -4.56 -6.17
C ASN A 106 -9.06 -5.25 -6.35
N ALA A 107 -8.19 -5.08 -5.35
CA ALA A 107 -6.87 -5.68 -5.25
C ALA A 107 -6.97 -7.10 -4.65
N VAL A 108 -6.04 -7.98 -5.05
CA VAL A 108 -5.95 -9.38 -4.59
C VAL A 108 -4.97 -9.51 -3.43
#